data_AF-A0A7V1SK03-F1
#
_entry.id   AF-A0A7V1SK03-F1
#
_cell.length_a   1.000
_cell.length_b   1.000
_cell.length_c   1.000
_cell.angle_alpha   90.00
_cell.angle_beta   90.00
_cell.angle_gamma   90.00
#
_symmetry.space_group_name_H-M   'P 1'
#
loop_
_entity.id
_entity.type
_entity.pdbx_description
1 polymer ?
#
loop_
_entity_poly.entity_id
_entity_poly.type
_entity_poly.pdbx_seq_one_letter_code
_entity_poly.pdbx_strand_id
1 'polypeptide(L)'
;MAMVLICLLIMVFSGRDFPLLPAVALLVLTMTVPALFKPVAWLWLGFSHFLGSIVSKIILSVLFFAIVTPIGLARRLSGADSLKLKDWRAGKQTSFIDRNKTYSRDDLEHPY
;
A
#
# COMPACT_ATOMS: atom_id res chain seq x y z
N MET A 1 -23.16 -19.43 0.57
CA MET A 1 -23.95 -18.20 0.33
C MET A 1 -23.40 -17.36 -0.81
N ALA A 2 -22.16 -16.84 -0.75
CA ALA A 2 -21.60 -16.00 -1.82
C ALA A 2 -21.58 -16.66 -3.22
N MET A 3 -21.26 -17.97 -3.32
CA MET A 3 -21.28 -18.68 -4.61
C MET A 3 -22.67 -18.80 -5.25
N VAL A 4 -23.70 -19.01 -4.43
CA VAL A 4 -25.10 -19.06 -4.91
C VAL A 4 -25.51 -17.71 -5.46
N LEU A 5 -25.13 -16.63 -4.78
CA LEU A 5 -25.38 -15.26 -5.22
C LEU A 5 -24.66 -14.94 -6.54
N ILE A 6 -23.41 -15.41 -6.71
CA ILE A 6 -22.67 -15.27 -7.99
C ILE A 6 -23.38 -16.01 -9.12
N CYS A 7 -23.86 -17.23 -8.90
CA CYS A 7 -24.64 -17.97 -9.91
C CYS A 7 -25.95 -17.26 -10.28
N LEU A 8 -26.66 -16.70 -9.30
CA LEU A 8 -27.87 -15.91 -9.55
C LEU A 8 -27.57 -14.63 -10.32
N LEU A 9 -26.48 -13.93 -10.00
CA LEU A 9 -26.06 -12.75 -10.77
C LEU A 9 -25.69 -13.11 -12.21
N ILE A 10 -24.94 -14.19 -12.44
CA ILE A 10 -24.60 -14.67 -13.79
C ILE A 10 -25.87 -15.02 -14.58
N MET A 11 -26.87 -15.61 -13.93
CA MET A 11 -28.17 -15.92 -14.54
C MET A 11 -28.91 -14.64 -14.96
N VAL A 12 -29.01 -13.64 -14.09
CA VAL A 12 -29.67 -12.35 -14.38
C VAL A 12 -28.98 -11.62 -15.53
N PHE A 13 -27.64 -11.67 -15.60
CA PHE A 13 -26.89 -11.06 -16.70
C PHE A 13 -26.91 -11.88 -18.00
N SER A 14 -27.17 -13.20 -17.97
CA SER A 14 -27.17 -14.06 -19.17
C SER A 14 -28.52 -14.16 -19.89
N GLY A 15 -29.62 -13.68 -19.30
CA GLY A 15 -30.95 -13.62 -19.95
C GLY A 15 -31.51 -14.96 -20.43
N ARG A 16 -31.07 -16.08 -19.83
CA ARG A 16 -31.34 -17.45 -20.29
C ARG A 16 -31.85 -18.25 -19.10
N ASP A 17 -33.01 -18.89 -19.21
CA ASP A 17 -33.73 -19.51 -18.08
C ASP A 17 -33.16 -20.87 -17.63
N PHE A 18 -32.24 -21.44 -18.43
CA PHE A 18 -31.70 -22.79 -18.23
C PHE A 18 -30.66 -23.00 -17.08
N PRO A 19 -30.05 -21.99 -16.41
CA PRO A 19 -29.12 -22.23 -15.32
C PRO A 19 -29.77 -22.29 -13.92
N LEU A 20 -31.11 -22.24 -13.80
CA LEU A 20 -31.81 -22.34 -12.52
C LEU A 20 -31.53 -23.66 -11.79
N LEU A 21 -31.60 -24.76 -12.53
CA LEU A 21 -31.44 -26.12 -12.03
C LEU A 21 -30.07 -26.35 -11.35
N PRO A 22 -28.93 -26.02 -11.99
CA PRO A 22 -27.63 -26.15 -11.33
C PRO A 22 -27.45 -25.16 -10.18
N ALA A 23 -28.03 -23.95 -10.23
CA ALA A 23 -27.95 -22.98 -9.14
C ALA A 23 -28.68 -23.46 -7.88
N VAL A 24 -29.87 -24.04 -8.02
CA VAL A 24 -30.62 -24.64 -6.91
C VAL A 24 -29.89 -25.87 -6.36
N ALA A 25 -29.34 -26.73 -7.22
CA ALA A 25 -28.54 -27.87 -6.78
C ALA A 25 -27.30 -27.44 -5.98
N LEU A 26 -26.59 -26.39 -6.42
CA LEU A 26 -25.47 -25.79 -5.70
C LEU A 26 -25.87 -25.16 -4.37
N LEU A 27 -27.06 -24.55 -4.29
CA LEU A 27 -27.61 -23.99 -3.06
C LEU A 27 -27.89 -25.10 -2.04
N VAL A 28 -28.57 -26.16 -2.46
CA VAL A 28 -28.84 -27.35 -1.63
C VAL A 28 -27.54 -28.02 -1.19
N LEU A 29 -26.55 -28.14 -2.08
CA LEU A 29 -25.24 -28.70 -1.75
C LEU A 29 -24.45 -27.81 -0.77
N THR A 30 -24.56 -26.49 -0.91
CA THR A 30 -23.96 -25.52 0.03
C THR A 30 -24.58 -25.63 1.42
N MET A 31 -25.89 -25.86 1.51
CA MET A 31 -26.57 -26.00 2.80
C MET A 31 -26.39 -27.37 3.44
N THR A 32 -26.33 -28.45 2.66
CA THR A 32 -26.16 -29.81 3.19
C THR A 32 -24.71 -30.12 3.56
N VAL A 33 -23.72 -29.66 2.77
CA VAL A 33 -22.30 -29.92 3.02
C VAL A 33 -21.46 -28.65 2.82
N PRO A 34 -21.52 -27.67 3.73
CA PRO A 34 -20.69 -26.47 3.66
C PRO A 34 -19.19 -26.78 3.80
N ALA A 35 -18.84 -27.95 4.35
CA ALA A 35 -17.45 -28.40 4.50
C ALA A 35 -16.72 -28.59 3.16
N LEU A 36 -17.44 -28.91 2.08
CA LEU A 36 -16.85 -29.11 0.74
C LEU A 36 -16.27 -27.81 0.16
N PHE A 37 -16.77 -26.65 0.61
CA PHE A 37 -16.31 -25.33 0.17
C PHE A 37 -15.16 -24.77 1.01
N LYS A 38 -14.78 -25.43 2.12
CA LYS A 38 -13.62 -25.05 2.95
C LYS A 38 -12.29 -24.99 2.18
N PRO A 39 -11.91 -25.96 1.33
CA PRO A 39 -10.63 -25.88 0.59
C PRO A 39 -10.60 -24.69 -0.37
N VAL A 40 -11.73 -24.37 -1.02
CA VAL A 40 -11.85 -23.20 -1.91
C VAL A 40 -11.72 -21.90 -1.11
N ALA A 41 -12.37 -21.81 0.05
CA ALA A 41 -12.25 -20.66 0.94
C ALA A 41 -10.81 -20.48 1.45
N TRP A 42 -10.12 -21.57 1.80
CA TRP A 42 -8.74 -21.52 2.25
C TRP A 42 -7.79 -21.05 1.14
N LEU A 43 -7.97 -21.57 -0.08
CA LEU A 43 -7.20 -21.13 -1.25
C LEU A 43 -7.45 -19.65 -1.59
N TRP A 44 -8.71 -19.21 -1.51
CA TRP A 44 -9.10 -17.82 -1.72
C TRP A 44 -8.49 -16.87 -0.67
N LEU A 45 -8.53 -17.28 0.60
CA LEU A 45 -7.93 -16.50 1.69
C LEU A 45 -6.41 -16.45 1.57
N GLY A 46 -5.76 -17.57 1.25
CA GLY A 46 -4.32 -17.62 0.99
C GLY A 46 -3.92 -16.70 -0.17
N PHE A 47 -4.68 -16.73 -1.26
CA PHE A 47 -4.49 -15.81 -2.39
C PHE A 47 -4.66 -14.35 -1.97
N SER A 48 -5.69 -14.04 -1.19
CA SER A 48 -5.95 -12.67 -0.69
C SER A 48 -4.80 -12.16 0.20
N HIS A 49 -4.24 -13.00 1.06
CA HIS A 49 -3.07 -12.65 1.87
C HIS A 49 -1.82 -12.38 1.02
N PHE A 50 -1.57 -13.23 0.02
CA PHE A 50 -0.45 -13.03 -0.90
C PHE A 50 -0.60 -11.73 -1.69
N LEU A 51 -1.78 -11.50 -2.25
CA LEU A 51 -2.10 -10.30 -2.99
C LEU A 51 -1.99 -9.05 -2.11
N GLY A 52 -2.48 -9.10 -0.87
CA GLY A 52 -2.38 -7.99 0.08
C GLY A 52 -0.93 -7.58 0.38
N SER A 53 -0.03 -8.56 0.54
CA SER A 53 1.40 -8.29 0.76
C SER A 53 2.05 -7.59 -0.44
N ILE A 54 1.71 -8.01 -1.66
CA ILE A 54 2.22 -7.40 -2.89
C ILE A 54 1.63 -6.00 -3.08
N VAL A 55 0.31 -5.86 -2.95
CA VAL A 55 -0.40 -4.60 -3.14
C VAL A 55 0.09 -3.53 -2.18
N SER A 56 0.37 -3.87 -0.92
CA SER A 56 0.94 -2.93 0.05
C SER A 56 2.27 -2.34 -0.43
N LYS A 57 3.18 -3.19 -0.95
CA LYS A 57 4.46 -2.75 -1.52
C LYS A 57 4.26 -1.89 -2.76
N ILE A 58 3.37 -2.32 -3.67
CA ILE A 58 3.08 -1.59 -4.91
C ILE A 58 2.50 -0.20 -4.60
N ILE A 59 1.51 -0.10 -3.72
CA ILE A 59 0.91 1.17 -3.32
C ILE A 59 1.99 2.10 -2.75
N LEU A 60 2.84 1.60 -1.85
CA LEU A 60 3.90 2.41 -1.27
C LEU A 60 4.93 2.87 -2.32
N SER A 61 5.34 1.98 -3.23
CA SER A 61 6.23 2.33 -4.34
C SER A 61 5.61 3.38 -5.25
N VAL A 62 4.35 3.19 -5.67
CA VAL A 62 3.63 4.14 -6.50
C VAL A 62 3.51 5.49 -5.80
N LEU A 63 3.14 5.51 -4.52
CA LEU A 63 3.05 6.75 -3.74
C LEU A 63 4.40 7.47 -3.66
N PHE A 64 5.48 6.73 -3.43
CA PHE A 64 6.83 7.28 -3.41
C PHE A 64 7.20 7.89 -4.76
N PHE A 65 7.00 7.17 -5.85
CA PHE A 65 7.35 7.65 -7.19
C PHE A 65 6.42 8.75 -7.72
N ALA A 66 5.14 8.74 -7.36
CA ALA A 66 4.15 9.70 -7.83
C ALA A 66 4.13 10.99 -7.01
N ILE A 67 4.49 10.95 -5.71
CA ILE A 67 4.44 12.12 -4.82
C ILE A 67 5.84 12.52 -4.35
N VAL A 68 6.55 11.62 -3.68
CA VAL A 68 7.82 11.96 -3.01
C VAL A 68 8.91 12.31 -4.04
N THR A 69 9.06 11.49 -5.08
CA THR A 69 10.06 11.69 -6.14
C THR A 69 9.89 13.01 -6.88
N PRO A 70 8.69 13.41 -7.39
CA PRO A 70 8.54 14.69 -8.06
C PRO A 70 8.72 15.88 -7.11
N ILE A 71 8.33 15.77 -5.83
CA ILE A 71 8.62 16.81 -4.84
C ILE A 71 10.13 16.98 -4.63
N GLY A 72 10.86 15.86 -4.48
CA GLY A 72 12.31 15.88 -4.34
C GLY A 72 13.01 16.42 -5.60
N LEU A 73 12.51 16.05 -6.78
CA LEU A 73 13.04 16.53 -8.06
C LEU A 73 12.75 18.02 -8.25
N ALA A 74 11.54 18.48 -7.93
CA ALA A 74 11.17 19.90 -7.94
C ALA A 74 12.08 20.70 -7.00
N ARG A 75 12.28 20.22 -5.76
CA ARG A 75 13.22 20.84 -4.81
C ARG A 75 14.65 20.90 -5.35
N ARG A 76 15.10 19.84 -6.03
CA ARG A 76 16.43 19.78 -6.67
C ARG A 76 16.55 20.78 -7.82
N LEU A 77 15.51 20.93 -8.64
CA LEU A 77 15.47 21.90 -9.75
C LEU A 77 15.41 23.34 -9.24
N SER A 78 14.70 23.60 -8.14
CA SER A 78 14.66 24.91 -7.48
C SER A 78 15.98 25.31 -6.80
N GLY A 79 17.03 24.48 -6.87
CA GLY A 79 18.35 24.81 -6.34
C GLY A 79 18.46 24.77 -4.82
N ALA A 80 17.45 24.23 -4.12
CA ALA A 80 17.44 24.16 -2.66
C ALA A 80 18.39 23.06 -2.14
N ASP A 81 19.66 23.41 -1.96
CA ASP A 81 20.67 22.57 -1.32
C ASP A 81 20.71 22.80 0.20
N SER A 82 19.67 22.35 0.91
CA SER A 82 19.56 22.54 2.36
C SER A 82 20.67 21.86 3.16
N LEU A 83 21.38 20.90 2.55
CA LEU A 83 22.47 20.15 3.18
C LEU A 83 23.86 20.66 2.76
N LYS A 84 23.94 21.70 1.92
CA LYS A 84 25.19 22.26 1.37
C LYS A 84 26.12 21.17 0.79
N LEU A 85 25.57 20.15 0.14
CA LEU A 85 26.38 19.02 -0.36
C LEU A 85 27.40 19.48 -1.40
N LYS A 86 27.09 20.51 -2.19
CA LYS A 86 28.02 21.05 -3.18
C LYS A 86 29.27 21.63 -2.53
N ASP A 87 29.12 22.38 -1.45
CA ASP A 87 30.23 23.04 -0.75
C ASP A 87 31.09 22.03 0.03
N TRP A 88 30.44 21.02 0.64
CA TRP A 88 31.13 19.93 1.33
C TRP A 88 31.95 19.07 0.36
N ARG A 89 31.37 18.69 -0.79
CA ARG A 89 32.04 17.84 -1.80
C ARG A 89 33.16 18.58 -2.54
N ALA A 90 33.10 19.91 -2.60
CA ALA A 90 34.16 20.76 -3.13
C ALA A 90 35.35 20.95 -2.15
N GLY A 91 35.30 20.35 -0.95
CA GLY A 91 36.38 20.36 0.03
C GLY A 91 36.67 21.73 0.65
N LYS A 92 35.81 22.74 0.42
CA LYS A 92 36.08 24.12 0.84
C LYS A 92 35.60 24.42 2.26
N GLN A 93 34.47 23.86 2.71
CA GLN A 93 33.90 24.15 4.04
C GLN A 93 33.08 22.98 4.58
N THR A 94 32.98 22.89 5.91
CA THR A 94 32.14 21.89 6.60
C THR A 94 30.67 22.28 6.49
N SER A 95 29.75 21.31 6.49
CA SER A 95 28.31 21.59 6.53
C SER A 95 27.82 22.09 7.90
N PHE A 96 28.69 22.08 8.93
CA PHE A 96 28.33 22.58 10.25
C PHE A 96 28.17 24.10 10.22
N ILE A 97 27.13 24.57 10.90
CA ILE A 97 26.90 25.99 11.11
C ILE A 97 27.71 26.37 12.35
N ASP A 98 28.71 27.22 12.16
CA ASP A 98 29.46 27.76 13.30
C ASP A 98 28.54 28.65 14.13
N ARG A 99 28.16 28.14 15.30
CA ARG A 99 27.39 28.88 16.29
C ARG A 99 28.43 29.54 17.18
N ASN A 100 28.93 30.70 16.74
CA ASN A 100 29.79 31.60 17.51
C ASN A 100 29.05 32.14 18.77
N LYS A 101 28.55 31.24 19.63
CA LYS A 101 27.88 31.55 20.89
C LYS A 101 28.74 31.06 22.05
N THR A 102 28.91 31.91 23.04
CA THR A 102 29.53 31.53 24.30
C THR A 102 28.47 30.85 25.16
N TYR A 103 28.62 29.54 25.37
CA TYR A 103 27.65 28.76 26.13
C TYR A 103 27.59 29.24 27.59
N SER A 104 26.38 29.52 28.08
CA SER A 104 26.11 29.85 29.48
C SER A 104 25.44 28.69 30.22
N ARG A 105 25.32 28.76 31.55
CA ARG A 105 24.58 27.76 32.35
C ARG A 105 23.13 27.61 31.88
N ASP A 106 22.51 28.72 31.47
CA ASP A 106 21.12 28.74 31.00
C ASP A 106 20.91 27.89 29.73
N ASP A 107 21.92 27.82 28.84
CA ASP A 107 21.91 26.97 27.63
C ASP A 107 21.98 25.47 27.96
N LEU A 108 22.48 25.11 29.16
CA LEU A 108 22.54 23.72 29.61
C LEU A 108 21.20 23.27 30.21
N GLU A 109 20.42 24.21 30.74
CA GLU A 109 19.09 23.96 31.30
C GLU A 109 18.03 23.87 30.19
N HIS A 110 18.20 24.61 29.09
CA HIS A 110 17.29 24.60 27.93
C HIS A 110 18.03 24.35 26.60
N PRO A 111 18.38 23.09 26.29
CA PRO A 111 19.27 22.75 25.17
C PRO A 111 18.63 22.77 23.76
N TYR A 112 17.31 22.95 23.64
CA TYR A 112 16.58 22.93 22.35
C TYR A 112 15.68 24.15 22.15
#